data_AF-A0A1G1YIN3-F1
#
_entry.id   AF-A0A1G1YIN3-F1
#
_cell.length_a   1.000
_cell.length_b   1.000
_cell.length_c   1.000
_cell.angle_alpha   90.00
_cell.angle_beta   90.00
_cell.angle_gamma   90.00
#
_symmetry.space_group_name_H-M   'P 1'
#
loop_
_entity.id
_entity.type
_entity.pdbx_description
1 polymer ?
#
loop_
_entity_poly.entity_id
_entity_poly.type
_entity_poly.pdbx_seq_one_letter_code
_entity_poly.pdbx_strand_id
1 'polypeptide(L)'
;MAGAEAMVVKYADKFDAFGETLHELFAGNVSFNVPPLFRGQPVPAAPEFCFNLLSSFSQLYPDLQSLFGSGHPLVKLPAADFIALAKNGSLHTAETIRQPSNYGPYDAWKGVILKNASEEELADLYEQREFSS
;
A
#
# COMPACT_ATOMS: atom_id res chain seq x y z
N MET A 1 -10.32 25.94 -0.64
CA MET A 1 -10.55 24.52 -0.32
C MET A 1 -10.29 23.72 -1.58
N ALA A 2 -9.58 22.59 -1.51
CA ALA A 2 -9.43 21.71 -2.67
C ALA A 2 -10.80 21.10 -3.03
N GLY A 3 -11.12 20.95 -4.31
CA GLY A 3 -12.37 20.31 -4.75
C GLY A 3 -12.42 18.83 -4.37
N ALA A 4 -13.61 18.22 -4.45
CA ALA A 4 -13.81 16.80 -4.10
C ALA A 4 -12.92 15.88 -4.96
N GLU A 5 -12.74 16.22 -6.24
CA GLU A 5 -11.86 15.53 -7.17
C GLU A 5 -10.41 15.52 -6.68
N ALA A 6 -9.93 16.66 -6.18
CA ALA A 6 -8.57 16.76 -5.65
C ALA A 6 -8.38 15.94 -4.37
N MET A 7 -9.43 15.80 -3.54
CA MET A 7 -9.39 14.93 -2.37
C MET A 7 -9.33 13.45 -2.77
N VAL A 8 -10.09 13.04 -3.79
CA VAL A 8 -10.04 11.68 -4.34
C VAL A 8 -8.67 11.38 -4.93
N VAL A 9 -8.10 12.29 -5.73
CA VAL A 9 -6.74 12.13 -6.29
C VAL A 9 -5.71 12.00 -5.18
N LYS A 10 -5.79 12.84 -4.14
CA LYS A 10 -4.88 12.76 -3.00
C LYS A 10 -5.02 11.44 -2.24
N TYR A 11 -6.23 10.92 -2.12
CA TYR A 11 -6.45 9.61 -1.51
C TYR A 11 -5.83 8.49 -2.35
N ALA A 12 -6.10 8.48 -3.66
CA ALA A 12 -5.55 7.49 -4.59
C ALA A 12 -4.03 7.47 -4.56
N ASP A 13 -3.38 8.64 -4.61
CA ASP A 13 -1.92 8.79 -4.50
C ASP A 13 -1.35 8.20 -3.19
N LYS A 14 -2.02 8.42 -2.06
CA LYS A 14 -1.59 7.83 -0.78
C LYS A 14 -1.91 6.36 -0.64
N PHE A 15 -2.98 5.90 -1.27
CA PHE A 15 -3.32 4.49 -1.31
C PHE A 15 -2.35 3.71 -2.21
N ASP A 16 -1.91 4.30 -3.31
CA ASP A 16 -0.90 3.74 -4.20
C ASP A 16 0.43 3.52 -3.47
N ALA A 17 0.94 4.56 -2.79
CA ALA A 17 2.12 4.45 -1.94
C ALA A 17 1.98 3.37 -0.83
N PHE A 18 0.77 3.18 -0.29
CA PHE A 18 0.51 2.10 0.66
C PHE A 18 0.51 0.73 -0.01
N GLY A 19 -0.06 0.62 -1.21
CA GLY A 19 -0.04 -0.59 -2.03
C GLY A 19 1.37 -1.04 -2.38
N GLU A 20 2.22 -0.12 -2.84
CA GLU A 20 3.66 -0.35 -3.07
C GLU A 20 4.36 -0.79 -1.79
N THR A 21 4.12 -0.10 -0.67
CA THR A 21 4.71 -0.50 0.62
C THR A 21 4.28 -1.93 1.01
N LEU A 22 3.01 -2.28 0.82
CA LEU A 22 2.53 -3.63 1.08
C LEU A 22 3.17 -4.64 0.12
N HIS A 23 3.38 -4.26 -1.14
CA HIS A 23 4.05 -5.10 -2.13
C HIS A 23 5.42 -5.54 -1.62
N GLU A 24 6.19 -4.58 -1.11
CA GLU A 24 7.52 -4.81 -0.53
C GLU A 24 7.48 -5.70 0.72
N LEU A 25 6.52 -5.47 1.61
CA LEU A 25 6.35 -6.33 2.78
C LEU A 25 5.98 -7.76 2.37
N PHE A 26 5.05 -7.95 1.45
CA PHE A 26 4.68 -9.29 0.97
C PHE A 26 5.82 -9.98 0.20
N ALA A 27 6.73 -9.21 -0.39
CA ALA A 27 7.96 -9.73 -1.01
C ALA A 27 9.05 -10.12 0.01
N GLY A 28 8.88 -9.77 1.28
CA GLY A 28 9.84 -10.06 2.34
C GLY A 28 10.84 -8.94 2.61
N ASN A 29 10.59 -7.72 2.12
CA ASN A 29 11.48 -6.58 2.32
C ASN A 29 11.36 -6.02 3.74
N VAL A 30 12.19 -6.51 4.67
CA VAL A 30 12.17 -6.04 6.07
C VAL A 30 12.63 -4.59 6.24
N SER A 31 13.29 -3.99 5.24
CA SER A 31 13.80 -2.62 5.34
C SER A 31 12.67 -1.58 5.46
N PHE A 32 11.49 -1.88 4.91
CA PHE A 32 10.31 -1.02 5.00
C PHE A 32 9.73 -0.93 6.42
N ASN A 33 10.09 -1.84 7.33
CA ASN A 33 9.73 -1.79 8.74
C ASN A 33 10.77 -1.06 9.60
N VAL A 34 11.80 -0.47 9.00
CA VAL A 34 12.80 0.31 9.72
C VAL A 34 12.37 1.77 9.76
N PRO A 35 12.11 2.35 10.95
CA PRO A 35 11.80 3.77 11.10
C PRO A 35 12.93 4.64 10.53
N PRO A 36 12.68 5.51 9.55
CA PRO A 36 13.69 6.45 9.09
C PRO A 36 13.86 7.59 10.10
N LEU A 37 14.99 8.29 10.02
CA LEU A 37 15.24 9.49 10.83
C LEU A 37 14.90 10.74 10.03
N PHE A 38 13.97 11.55 10.54
CA PHE A 38 13.70 12.89 10.03
C PHE A 38 14.23 13.92 11.02
N ARG A 39 15.21 14.74 10.60
CA ARG A 39 15.88 15.75 11.45
C ARG A 39 16.41 15.14 12.76
N GLY A 40 16.96 13.92 12.69
CA GLY A 40 17.53 13.20 13.82
C GLY A 40 16.51 12.58 14.78
N GLN A 41 15.23 12.60 14.45
CA GLN A 41 14.17 11.94 15.23
C GLN A 41 13.56 10.78 14.43
N PRO A 42 13.29 9.63 15.05
CA PRO A 42 12.59 8.56 14.38
C PRO A 42 11.18 9.00 14.00
N VAL A 43 10.79 8.71 12.76
CA VAL A 43 9.40 8.81 12.30
C VAL A 43 8.86 7.39 12.04
N PRO A 44 7.53 7.18 12.01
CA PRO A 44 6.97 5.86 11.75
C PRO A 44 7.55 5.24 10.48
N ALA A 45 7.68 3.90 10.46
CA ALA A 45 8.10 3.22 9.25
C ALA A 45 7.05 3.41 8.15
N ALA A 46 7.44 3.19 6.89
CA ALA A 46 6.58 3.41 5.73
C ALA A 46 5.16 2.81 5.87
N PRO A 47 4.99 1.54 6.30
CA PRO A 47 3.64 0.96 6.38
C PRO A 47 2.79 1.60 7.47
N GLU A 48 3.38 1.90 8.63
CA GLU A 48 2.67 2.56 9.73
C GLU A 48 2.30 4.00 9.36
N PHE A 49 3.21 4.73 8.70
CA PHE A 49 2.95 6.09 8.25
C PHE A 49 1.77 6.12 7.27
N CYS A 50 1.80 5.26 6.25
CA CYS A 50 0.73 5.19 5.25
C CYS A 50 -0.59 4.74 5.85
N PHE A 51 -0.58 3.69 6.69
CA PHE A 51 -1.77 3.20 7.38
C PHE A 51 -2.41 4.27 8.26
N ASN A 52 -1.62 4.98 9.07
CA ASN A 52 -2.12 6.04 9.95
C ASN A 52 -2.70 7.20 9.15
N LEU A 53 -2.02 7.61 8.07
CA LEU A 53 -2.50 8.68 7.20
C LEU A 53 -3.84 8.30 6.56
N LEU A 54 -3.92 7.12 5.93
CA LEU A 54 -5.16 6.66 5.27
C LEU A 54 -6.29 6.42 6.27
N SER A 55 -6.00 5.95 7.48
CA SER A 55 -7.00 5.80 8.56
C SER A 55 -7.58 7.14 9.02
N SER A 56 -6.81 8.22 8.91
CA SER A 56 -7.26 9.58 9.25
C SER A 56 -8.03 10.30 8.12
N PHE A 57 -8.02 9.76 6.89
CA PHE A 57 -8.52 10.47 5.71
C PHE A 57 -10.01 10.82 5.80
N SER A 58 -10.83 9.95 6.39
CA SER A 58 -12.27 10.21 6.57
C SER A 58 -12.56 11.40 7.50
N GLN A 59 -11.64 11.70 8.42
CA GLN A 59 -11.72 12.86 9.31
C GLN A 59 -11.17 14.12 8.64
N LEU A 60 -10.10 13.97 7.85
CA LEU A 60 -9.47 15.07 7.12
C LEU A 60 -10.34 15.58 5.95
N TYR A 61 -11.16 14.70 5.38
CA TYR A 61 -12.00 14.98 4.20
C TYR A 61 -13.43 14.47 4.41
N PRO A 62 -14.26 15.18 5.21
CA PRO A 62 -15.63 14.75 5.54
C PRO A 62 -16.52 14.54 4.31
N ASP A 63 -16.28 15.28 3.23
CA ASP A 63 -17.03 15.16 1.97
C ASP A 63 -16.89 13.78 1.32
N LEU A 64 -15.85 13.02 1.67
CA LEU A 64 -15.63 11.65 1.20
C LEU A 64 -16.23 10.58 2.13
N GLN A 65 -16.90 10.95 3.23
CA GLN A 65 -17.34 10.00 4.25
C GLN A 65 -18.25 8.89 3.70
N SER A 66 -19.10 9.19 2.72
CA SER A 66 -19.95 8.20 2.05
C SER A 66 -19.14 7.10 1.34
N LEU A 67 -17.98 7.46 0.77
CA LEU A 67 -17.05 6.51 0.17
C LEU A 67 -16.46 5.58 1.24
N PHE A 68 -16.04 6.12 2.38
CA PHE A 68 -15.50 5.33 3.50
C PHE A 68 -16.55 4.41 4.15
N GLY A 69 -17.83 4.79 4.10
CA GLY A 69 -18.95 3.96 4.58
C GLY A 69 -19.29 2.75 3.69
N SER A 70 -18.74 2.68 2.47
CA SER A 70 -19.05 1.61 1.50
C SER A 70 -18.55 0.21 1.91
N GLY A 71 -17.57 0.14 2.83
CA GLY A 71 -16.90 -1.11 3.20
C GLY A 71 -15.99 -1.68 2.10
N HIS A 72 -15.76 -0.94 1.01
CA HIS A 72 -14.88 -1.36 -0.09
C HIS A 72 -13.43 -1.59 0.41
N PRO A 73 -12.70 -2.61 -0.08
CA PRO A 73 -11.35 -2.91 0.41
C PRO A 73 -10.34 -1.77 0.28
N LEU A 74 -10.54 -0.86 -0.68
CA LEU A 74 -9.70 0.33 -0.80
C LEU A 74 -9.83 1.24 0.43
N VAL A 75 -11.02 1.34 1.03
CA VAL A 75 -11.28 2.23 2.18
C VAL A 75 -11.31 1.50 3.52
N LYS A 76 -11.43 0.18 3.52
CA LYS A 76 -11.43 -0.65 4.71
C LYS A 76 -10.02 -1.18 4.98
N LEU A 77 -9.33 -0.53 5.92
CA LEU A 77 -7.95 -0.83 6.27
C LEU A 77 -7.91 -1.66 7.57
N PRO A 78 -7.91 -3.01 7.50
CA PRO A 78 -7.70 -3.82 8.69
C PRO A 78 -6.31 -3.57 9.27
N ALA A 79 -6.19 -3.55 10.60
CA ALA A 79 -4.89 -3.54 11.25
C ALA A 79 -4.09 -4.79 10.87
N ALA A 80 -2.77 -4.64 10.75
CA ALA A 80 -1.86 -5.73 10.44
C ALA A 80 -0.56 -5.61 11.24
N ASP A 81 0.09 -6.75 11.47
CA ASP A 81 1.46 -6.80 11.94
C ASP A 81 2.39 -6.75 10.72
N PHE A 82 2.80 -5.54 10.34
CA PHE A 82 3.65 -5.31 9.16
C PHE A 82 5.03 -5.95 9.28
N ILE A 83 5.53 -6.13 10.52
CA ILE A 83 6.79 -6.85 10.78
C ILE A 83 6.61 -8.33 10.47
N ALA A 84 5.53 -8.94 10.96
CA ALA A 84 5.22 -10.33 10.66
C ALA A 84 4.97 -10.56 9.16
N LEU A 85 4.30 -9.62 8.49
CA LEU A 85 4.10 -9.67 7.04
C LEU A 85 5.43 -9.73 6.29
N ALA A 86 6.37 -8.83 6.59
CA ALA A 86 7.70 -8.87 5.97
C ALA A 86 8.48 -10.14 6.29
N LYS A 87 8.43 -10.62 7.53
CA LYS A 87 9.18 -11.84 7.91
C LYS A 87 8.67 -13.11 7.23
N ASN A 88 7.37 -13.14 6.94
CA ASN A 88 6.74 -14.28 6.28
C ASN A 88 6.63 -14.10 4.76
N GLY A 89 7.06 -12.94 4.25
CA GLY A 89 7.05 -12.62 2.83
C GLY A 89 8.13 -13.40 2.06
N SER A 90 7.93 -13.50 0.76
CA SER A 90 8.84 -14.13 -0.18
C SER A 90 8.78 -13.38 -1.50
N LEU A 91 9.91 -13.30 -2.21
CA LEU A 91 9.99 -12.64 -3.50
C LEU A 91 8.83 -13.06 -4.42
N HIS A 92 8.25 -12.07 -5.08
CA HIS A 92 7.17 -12.29 -6.02
C HIS A 92 7.70 -12.99 -7.28
N THR A 93 6.87 -13.85 -7.84
CA THR A 93 7.02 -14.40 -9.19
C THR A 93 5.80 -14.00 -10.00
N ALA A 94 5.85 -14.19 -11.32
CA ALA A 94 4.70 -13.97 -12.20
C ALA A 94 3.45 -14.75 -11.75
N GLU A 95 3.64 -15.89 -11.08
CA GLU A 95 2.58 -16.71 -10.50
C GLU A 95 2.14 -16.22 -9.13
N THR A 96 3.06 -15.97 -8.19
CA THR A 96 2.70 -15.63 -6.80
C THR A 96 2.05 -14.25 -6.71
N ILE A 97 2.43 -13.30 -7.59
CA ILE A 97 1.78 -11.98 -7.64
C ILE A 97 0.28 -12.09 -7.97
N ARG A 98 -0.17 -13.16 -8.64
CA ARG A 98 -1.58 -13.36 -8.98
C ARG A 98 -2.38 -14.06 -7.89
N GLN A 99 -1.73 -14.57 -6.85
CA GLN A 99 -2.39 -15.28 -5.76
C GLN A 99 -2.97 -14.28 -4.74
N PRO A 100 -4.10 -14.60 -4.10
CA PRO A 100 -4.64 -13.78 -3.02
C PRO A 100 -3.67 -13.73 -1.82
N SER A 101 -3.44 -12.55 -1.26
CA SER A 101 -2.63 -12.39 -0.03
C SER A 101 -3.45 -12.56 1.24
N ASN A 102 -4.78 -12.57 1.12
CA ASN A 102 -5.74 -12.47 2.23
C ASN A 102 -5.67 -11.13 2.98
N TYR A 103 -5.07 -10.11 2.37
CA TYR A 103 -5.06 -8.74 2.87
C TYR A 103 -5.75 -7.82 1.87
N GLY A 104 -7.03 -7.56 2.11
CA GLY A 104 -7.95 -6.91 1.17
C GLY A 104 -7.43 -5.64 0.49
N PRO A 105 -6.81 -4.67 1.20
CA PRO A 105 -6.25 -3.48 0.57
C PRO A 105 -5.16 -3.81 -0.47
N TYR A 106 -4.26 -4.74 -0.16
CA TYR A 106 -3.21 -5.15 -1.08
C TYR A 106 -3.78 -5.89 -2.29
N ASP A 107 -4.72 -6.82 -2.06
CA ASP A 107 -5.37 -7.56 -3.15
C ASP A 107 -6.15 -6.61 -4.09
N ALA A 108 -6.79 -5.56 -3.53
CA ALA A 108 -7.47 -4.55 -4.33
C ALA A 108 -6.51 -3.68 -5.15
N TRP A 109 -5.43 -3.19 -4.53
CA TRP A 109 -4.38 -2.43 -5.22
C TRP A 109 -3.78 -3.24 -6.38
N LYS A 110 -3.34 -4.46 -6.06
CA LYS A 110 -2.72 -5.37 -7.02
C LYS A 110 -3.67 -5.75 -8.15
N GLY A 111 -4.95 -5.96 -7.84
CA GLY A 111 -5.99 -6.22 -8.83
C GLY A 111 -6.19 -5.08 -9.83
N VAL A 112 -6.01 -3.82 -9.41
CA VAL A 112 -6.03 -2.66 -10.32
C VAL A 112 -4.84 -2.70 -11.26
N ILE A 113 -3.63 -2.93 -10.75
CA ILE A 113 -2.41 -2.99 -11.57
C ILE A 113 -2.48 -4.16 -12.56
N LEU A 114 -2.77 -5.37 -12.07
CA LEU A 114 -2.90 -6.58 -12.88
C LEU A 114 -3.90 -6.45 -14.05
N LYS A 115 -4.88 -5.56 -13.93
CA LYS A 115 -5.91 -5.33 -14.94
C LYS A 115 -5.56 -4.22 -15.95
N ASN A 116 -4.81 -3.21 -15.53
CA ASN A 116 -4.66 -1.96 -16.30
C ASN A 116 -3.21 -1.64 -16.70
N ALA A 117 -2.22 -2.28 -16.07
CA ALA A 117 -0.82 -2.06 -16.35
C ALA A 117 -0.39 -2.67 -17.69
N SER A 118 0.59 -2.04 -18.31
CA SER A 118 1.35 -2.57 -19.44
C SER A 118 2.15 -3.81 -19.03
N GLU A 119 2.64 -4.59 -20.00
CA GLU A 119 3.48 -5.76 -19.72
C GLU A 119 4.79 -5.37 -19.00
N GLU A 120 5.33 -4.19 -19.29
CA GLU A 120 6.53 -3.65 -18.64
C GLU A 120 6.28 -3.35 -17.15
N GLU A 121 5.21 -2.62 -16.84
CA GLU A 121 4.82 -2.31 -15.46
C GLU A 121 4.47 -3.58 -14.65
N LEU A 122 3.91 -4.61 -15.32
CA LEU A 122 3.66 -5.89 -14.67
C LEU A 122 4.95 -6.64 -14.36
N ALA A 123 5.98 -6.53 -15.21
CA ALA A 123 7.27 -7.16 -14.98
C ALA A 123 7.97 -6.58 -13.74
N ASP A 124 7.84 -5.27 -13.52
CA ASP A 124 8.42 -4.60 -12.35
C ASP A 124 7.88 -5.18 -11.02
N LEU A 125 6.66 -5.72 -10.99
CA LEU A 125 6.09 -6.37 -9.79
C LEU A 125 6.75 -7.69 -9.39
N TYR A 126 7.50 -8.36 -10.27
CA TYR A 126 8.09 -9.67 -9.97
C TYR A 126 9.56 -9.81 -10.37
N GLU A 127 10.12 -8.86 -11.11
CA GLU A 127 11.58 -8.80 -11.32
C GLU A 127 12.30 -8.23 -10.10
N GLN A 128 11.64 -7.35 -9.32
CA GLN A 128 12.10 -6.82 -8.04
C GLN A 128 13.58 -6.42 -8.04
N ARG A 129 13.96 -5.58 -8.99
CA ARG A 129 15.37 -5.20 -9.27
C ARG A 129 16.09 -4.62 -8.06
N GLU A 130 15.36 -4.08 -7.08
CA GLU A 130 15.88 -3.57 -5.81
C GLU A 130 16.50 -4.63 -4.90
N PHE A 131 16.20 -5.92 -5.11
CA PHE A 131 16.84 -7.04 -4.40
C PHE A 131 18.13 -7.54 -5.09
N SER A 132 18.43 -7.04 -6.29
CA SER A 132 19.56 -7.49 -7.10
C SER A 132 20.79 -6.57 -7.04
N SER A 133 20.75 -5.50 -6.24
CA SER A 133 21.79 -4.46 -6.11
C SER A 133 22.58 -4.54 -4.82
#